data_AF-K1YGW1-F1
#
_entry.id   AF-K1YGW1-F1
#
_cell.length_a   1.000
_cell.length_b   1.000
_cell.length_c   1.000
_cell.angle_alpha   90.00
_cell.angle_beta   90.00
_cell.angle_gamma   90.00
#
_symmetry.space_group_name_H-M   'P 1'
#
loop_
_entity.id
_entity.type
_entity.pdbx_description
1 polymer ?
#
loop_
_entity_poly.entity_id
_entity_poly.type
_entity_poly.pdbx_seq_one_letter_code
_entity_poly.pdbx_strand_id
1 'polypeptide(L)'
;TRGLSATLSNPTGFWYNFIFGSMVVAFTYFYTAVTVNPTMMAEDMKKNGGFIPGIKPGKKTAEYLDSIMSRITLPGSIFLAMIAIMPAFASMLGVDSQFAQFYGGTSLLILVGVVLDTLQQIESHLLMRHYDGLMKTGRMKGRSGV
;
A
#
# COMPACT_ATOMS: atom_id res chain seq x y z
N THR A 1 1.90 -14.22 38.87
CA THR A 1 1.85 -14.35 37.39
C THR A 1 0.61 -13.72 36.72
N ARG A 2 -0.36 -13.14 37.45
CA ARG A 2 -1.59 -12.54 36.86
C ARG A 2 -1.47 -11.08 36.39
N GLY A 3 -0.38 -10.38 36.70
CA GLY A 3 -0.19 -8.96 36.34
C GLY A 3 0.18 -8.73 34.88
N LEU A 4 1.15 -9.51 34.35
CA LEU A 4 1.64 -9.35 32.98
C LEU A 4 0.59 -9.75 31.93
N SER A 5 -0.18 -10.81 32.19
CA SER A 5 -1.26 -11.26 31.30
C SER A 5 -2.43 -10.28 31.27
N ALA A 6 -2.77 -9.66 32.41
CA ALA A 6 -3.86 -8.69 32.50
C ALA A 6 -3.53 -7.35 31.82
N THR A 7 -2.27 -6.93 31.83
CA THR A 7 -1.81 -5.72 31.12
C THR A 7 -1.69 -5.92 29.60
N LEU A 8 -1.41 -7.15 29.14
CA LEU A 8 -1.39 -7.48 27.72
C LEU A 8 -2.79 -7.72 27.14
N SER A 9 -3.76 -8.16 27.93
CA SER A 9 -5.12 -8.43 27.46
C SER A 9 -6.04 -7.21 27.47
N ASN A 10 -5.59 -6.06 27.97
CA ASN A 10 -6.41 -4.86 28.08
C ASN A 10 -6.23 -3.97 26.84
N PRO A 11 -7.22 -3.88 25.93
CA PRO A 11 -7.07 -3.16 24.65
C PRO A 11 -6.87 -1.64 24.82
N THR A 12 -7.21 -1.08 25.98
CA THR A 12 -6.94 0.33 26.35
C THR A 12 -5.57 0.53 27.00
N GLY A 13 -4.83 -0.54 27.28
CA GLY A 13 -3.52 -0.47 27.91
C GLY A 13 -2.45 0.10 26.98
N PHE A 14 -1.59 0.99 27.50
CA PHE A 14 -0.46 1.56 26.75
C PHE A 14 0.45 0.47 26.16
N TRP A 15 0.75 -0.58 26.93
CA TRP A 15 1.60 -1.69 26.49
C TRP A 15 1.01 -2.50 25.34
N TYR A 16 -0.30 -2.76 25.36
CA TYR A 16 -0.98 -3.44 24.26
C TYR A 16 -0.89 -2.61 22.97
N ASN A 17 -1.20 -1.33 23.05
CA ASN A 17 -1.18 -0.42 21.90
C ASN A 17 0.23 -0.19 21.34
N PHE A 18 1.24 -0.12 22.21
CA PHE A 18 2.63 -0.03 21.79
C PHE A 18 3.10 -1.28 21.05
N ILE A 19 2.82 -2.47 21.59
CA ILE A 19 3.15 -3.75 20.94
C ILE A 19 2.40 -3.87 19.61
N PHE A 20 1.10 -3.57 19.61
CA PHE A 20 0.26 -3.63 18.41
C PHE A 20 0.75 -2.66 17.32
N GLY A 21 1.04 -1.40 17.66
CA GLY A 21 1.60 -0.43 16.72
C GLY A 21 2.97 -0.85 16.18
N SER A 22 3.85 -1.35 17.03
CA SER A 22 5.16 -1.88 16.60
C SER A 22 5.01 -3.06 15.63
N MET A 23 4.01 -3.91 15.86
CA MET A 23 3.68 -5.03 14.99
C MET A 23 3.16 -4.53 13.63
N VAL A 24 2.30 -3.52 13.60
CA VAL A 24 1.83 -2.89 12.33
C VAL A 24 3.00 -2.34 11.52
N VAL A 25 3.95 -1.65 12.16
CA VAL A 25 5.14 -1.13 11.48
C VAL A 25 5.99 -2.27 10.92
N ALA A 26 6.30 -3.28 11.74
CA ALA A 26 7.11 -4.43 11.32
C ALA A 26 6.47 -5.20 10.16
N PHE A 27 5.17 -5.47 10.22
CA PHE A 27 4.45 -6.17 9.16
C PHE A 27 4.34 -5.35 7.88
N THR A 28 4.19 -4.03 7.97
CA THR A 28 4.18 -3.16 6.80
C THR A 28 5.51 -3.24 6.05
N TYR A 29 6.63 -3.15 6.78
CA TYR A 29 7.96 -3.32 6.20
C TYR A 29 8.18 -4.69 5.58
N PHE A 30 7.77 -5.74 6.28
CA PHE A 30 7.88 -7.11 5.78
C PHE A 30 7.04 -7.32 4.51
N TYR A 31 5.79 -6.83 4.51
CA TYR A 31 4.92 -6.91 3.34
C TYR A 31 5.52 -6.18 2.13
N THR A 32 6.01 -4.95 2.31
CA THR A 32 6.64 -4.20 1.23
C THR A 32 7.90 -4.88 0.70
N ALA A 33 8.75 -5.42 1.57
CA ALA A 33 9.98 -6.11 1.16
C ALA A 33 9.73 -7.42 0.41
N VAL A 34 8.65 -8.14 0.72
CA VAL A 34 8.29 -9.40 0.05
C VAL A 34 7.59 -9.16 -1.29
N THR A 35 6.72 -8.15 -1.35
CA THR A 35 5.91 -7.87 -2.54
C THR A 35 6.64 -7.04 -3.59
N VAL A 36 7.49 -6.10 -3.16
CA VAL A 36 8.22 -5.21 -4.06
C VAL A 36 9.64 -5.70 -4.20
N ASN A 37 10.02 -6.07 -5.42
CA ASN A 37 11.38 -6.42 -5.76
C ASN A 37 12.01 -5.35 -6.68
N PRO A 38 12.83 -4.42 -6.14
CA PRO A 38 13.45 -3.35 -6.90
C PRO A 38 14.38 -3.83 -8.02
N THR A 39 14.99 -5.02 -7.87
CA THR A 39 15.89 -5.55 -8.88
C THR A 39 15.12 -6.01 -10.11
N MET A 40 14.01 -6.74 -9.92
CA MET A 40 13.14 -7.15 -11.04
C MET A 40 12.53 -5.92 -11.73
N MET A 41 12.06 -4.92 -10.98
CA MET A 41 11.54 -3.68 -11.56
C MET A 41 12.58 -2.97 -12.45
N ALA A 42 13.84 -2.92 -12.01
CA ALA A 42 14.92 -2.33 -12.79
C ALA A 42 15.25 -3.15 -14.05
N GLU A 43 15.18 -4.48 -13.98
CA GLU A 43 15.37 -5.36 -15.14
C GLU A 43 14.23 -5.22 -16.14
N ASP A 44 12.99 -5.18 -15.68
CA ASP A 44 11.80 -4.98 -16.50
C ASP A 44 11.83 -3.62 -17.20
N MET A 45 12.23 -2.55 -16.50
CA MET A 45 12.45 -1.23 -17.13
C MET A 45 13.49 -1.33 -18.24
N LYS A 46 14.64 -1.94 -17.97
CA LYS A 46 15.70 -2.10 -18.98
C LYS A 46 15.23 -2.90 -20.19
N LYS A 47 14.49 -4.00 -19.97
CA LYS A 47 13.95 -4.86 -21.04
C LYS A 47 12.90 -4.16 -21.89
N ASN A 48 12.07 -3.33 -21.27
CA ASN A 48 11.03 -2.55 -21.95
C ASN A 48 11.56 -1.23 -22.57
N GLY A 49 12.89 -1.01 -22.56
CA GLY A 49 13.51 0.21 -23.10
C GLY A 49 13.33 1.47 -22.24
N GLY A 50 12.81 1.32 -21.02
CA GLY A 50 12.65 2.40 -20.05
C GLY A 50 13.93 2.65 -19.25
N PHE A 51 14.21 3.92 -18.93
CA PHE A 51 15.30 4.31 -18.06
C PHE A 51 14.94 5.53 -17.22
N ILE A 52 15.53 5.65 -16.05
CA ILE A 52 15.37 6.84 -15.20
C ILE A 52 16.44 7.87 -15.63
N PRO A 53 16.06 9.09 -16.03
CA PRO A 53 17.02 10.13 -16.38
C PRO A 53 18.06 10.36 -15.27
N GLY A 54 19.33 10.37 -15.64
CA GLY A 54 20.44 10.58 -14.70
C GLY A 54 20.95 9.34 -13.95
N ILE A 55 20.33 8.16 -14.11
CA ILE A 55 20.75 6.92 -13.43
C ILE A 55 21.03 5.83 -14.46
N LYS A 56 22.18 5.15 -14.34
CA LYS A 56 22.57 4.07 -15.25
C LYS A 56 21.62 2.86 -15.10
N PRO A 57 21.06 2.32 -16.20
CA PRO A 57 20.17 1.16 -16.15
C PRO A 57 20.81 -0.07 -15.48
N GLY A 58 20.01 -0.84 -14.73
CA GLY A 58 20.42 -2.06 -14.04
C GLY A 58 20.64 -1.84 -12.55
N LYS A 59 21.80 -2.24 -12.02
CA LYS A 59 22.07 -2.23 -10.57
C LYS A 59 21.89 -0.85 -9.92
N LYS A 60 22.28 0.23 -10.60
CA LYS A 60 22.11 1.60 -10.08
C LYS A 60 20.64 2.05 -10.02
N THR A 61 19.82 1.60 -10.96
CA THR A 61 18.36 1.80 -10.91
C THR A 61 17.74 1.02 -9.75
N ALA A 62 18.16 -0.23 -9.52
CA ALA A 62 17.66 -1.04 -8.41
C ALA A 62 18.00 -0.42 -7.04
N GLU A 63 19.25 0.02 -6.83
CA GLU A 63 19.69 0.72 -5.61
C GLU A 63 18.88 2.02 -5.38
N TYR A 64 18.58 2.74 -6.46
CA TYR A 64 17.78 3.97 -6.39
C TYR A 64 16.33 3.70 -6.00
N LEU A 65 15.70 2.71 -6.65
CA LEU A 65 14.33 2.29 -6.33
C LEU A 65 14.22 1.79 -4.89
N ASP A 66 15.17 0.99 -4.43
CA ASP A 66 15.22 0.48 -3.05
C ASP A 66 15.28 1.62 -2.01
N SER A 67 16.17 2.61 -2.23
CA SER A 67 16.26 3.79 -1.36
C SER A 67 14.95 4.59 -1.33
N ILE A 68 14.26 4.73 -2.46
CA ILE A 68 12.98 5.44 -2.51
C ILE A 68 11.89 4.65 -1.76
N MET A 69 11.79 3.35 -2.03
CA MET A 69 10.82 2.47 -1.39
C MET A 69 10.97 2.51 0.13
N SER A 70 12.19 2.43 0.65
CA SER A 70 12.47 2.56 2.08
C SER A 70 12.02 3.91 2.66
N ARG A 71 12.32 5.02 1.96
CA ARG A 71 11.93 6.38 2.38
C ARG A 71 10.42 6.62 2.36
N ILE A 72 9.68 5.97 1.47
CA ILE A 72 8.21 6.07 1.40
C ILE A 72 7.57 5.17 2.46
N THR A 73 8.12 3.98 2.67
CA THR A 73 7.58 2.98 3.62
C THR A 73 7.71 3.45 5.07
N LEU A 74 8.78 4.18 5.41
CA LEU A 74 9.00 4.67 6.77
C LEU A 74 7.85 5.56 7.31
N PRO A 75 7.50 6.70 6.70
CA PRO A 75 6.36 7.51 7.14
C PRO A 75 5.02 6.79 6.95
N GLY A 76 4.87 5.97 5.89
CA GLY A 76 3.63 5.21 5.64
C GLY A 76 3.32 4.21 6.77
N SER A 77 4.31 3.44 7.21
CA SER A 77 4.15 2.46 8.29
C SER A 77 3.80 3.12 9.63
N ILE A 78 4.39 4.28 9.93
CA ILE A 78 4.07 5.06 11.13
C ILE A 78 2.63 5.58 11.06
N PHE A 79 2.21 6.09 9.90
CA PHE A 79 0.84 6.57 9.70
C PHE A 79 -0.20 5.45 9.87
N LEU A 80 0.06 4.27 9.29
CA LEU A 80 -0.80 3.09 9.48
C LEU A 80 -0.87 2.65 10.94
N ALA A 81 0.25 2.67 11.67
CA ALA A 81 0.27 2.36 13.09
C ALA A 81 -0.53 3.38 13.93
N MET A 82 -0.49 4.67 13.59
CA MET A 82 -1.30 5.68 14.27
C MET A 82 -2.80 5.44 14.08
N ILE A 83 -3.23 5.12 12.85
CA ILE A 83 -4.63 4.78 12.58
C ILE A 83 -5.02 3.52 13.37
N ALA A 84 -4.17 2.50 13.38
CA ALA A 84 -4.46 1.24 14.07
C ALA A 84 -4.68 1.42 15.59
N ILE A 85 -4.00 2.36 16.24
CA ILE A 85 -4.12 2.65 17.68
C ILE A 85 -5.26 3.63 17.99
N MET A 86 -5.80 4.34 16.99
CA MET A 86 -6.85 5.34 17.15
C MET A 86 -8.09 4.89 17.98
N PRO A 87 -8.59 3.64 17.89
CA PRO A 87 -9.72 3.17 18.72
C PRO A 87 -9.44 3.19 20.22
N ALA A 88 -8.20 2.90 20.62
CA ALA A 88 -7.82 2.87 22.02
C ALA A 88 -7.87 4.28 22.62
N PHE A 89 -7.47 5.29 21.86
CA PHE A 89 -7.62 6.69 22.26
C PHE A 89 -9.09 7.13 22.30
N ALA A 90 -9.89 6.75 21.31
CA ALA A 90 -11.31 7.09 21.25
C ALA A 90 -12.12 6.46 22.41
N SER A 91 -11.86 5.20 22.74
CA SER A 91 -12.49 4.51 23.88
C SER A 91 -12.08 5.12 25.23
N MET A 92 -10.85 5.62 25.36
CA MET A 92 -10.40 6.33 26.57
C MET A 92 -11.12 7.68 26.77
N LEU A 93 -11.57 8.32 25.69
CA LEU A 93 -12.35 9.57 25.72
C LEU A 93 -13.86 9.36 26.00
N GLY A 94 -14.30 8.13 26.27
CA GLY A 94 -15.69 7.81 26.62
C GLY A 94 -16.59 7.49 25.43
N VAL A 95 -16.02 7.28 24.24
CA VAL A 95 -16.78 6.79 23.07
C VAL A 95 -17.08 5.30 23.23
N ASP A 96 -18.26 4.87 22.76
CA ASP A 96 -18.63 3.45 22.74
C ASP A 96 -17.55 2.60 22.03
N SER A 97 -17.15 1.50 22.67
CA SER A 97 -16.03 0.68 22.19
C SER A 97 -16.32 0.02 20.84
N GLN A 98 -17.58 -0.33 20.56
CA GLN A 98 -17.97 -0.91 19.28
C GLN A 98 -17.90 0.14 18.17
N PHE A 99 -18.35 1.37 18.46
CA PHE A 99 -18.23 2.49 17.53
C PHE A 99 -16.76 2.86 17.26
N ALA A 100 -15.95 2.99 18.31
CA ALA A 100 -14.53 3.32 18.20
C ALA A 100 -13.74 2.26 17.40
N GLN A 101 -14.03 0.98 17.62
CA GLN A 101 -13.35 -0.10 16.91
C GLN A 101 -13.76 -0.15 15.43
N PHE A 102 -15.06 0.04 15.13
CA PHE A 102 -15.56 0.02 13.75
C PHE A 102 -15.02 1.20 12.91
N TYR A 103 -15.06 2.41 13.47
CA TYR A 103 -14.70 3.64 12.75
C TYR A 103 -13.24 4.06 12.91
N GLY A 104 -12.49 3.47 13.84
CA GLY A 104 -11.09 3.84 14.06
C GLY A 104 -10.07 2.74 13.85
N GLY A 105 -10.47 1.48 13.83
CA GLY A 105 -9.54 0.35 13.97
C GLY A 105 -9.17 -0.32 12.66
N THR A 106 -8.83 -1.60 12.78
CA THR A 106 -8.51 -2.49 11.66
C THR A 106 -9.64 -2.52 10.61
N SER A 107 -10.90 -2.41 11.03
CA SER A 107 -12.04 -2.35 10.10
C SER A 107 -11.99 -1.14 9.18
N LEU A 108 -11.60 0.04 9.68
CA LEU A 108 -11.42 1.23 8.84
C LEU A 108 -10.28 1.01 7.84
N LEU A 109 -9.15 0.47 8.30
CA LEU A 109 -8.00 0.16 7.42
C LEU A 109 -8.37 -0.83 6.32
N ILE A 110 -9.09 -1.91 6.66
CA ILE A 110 -9.56 -2.90 5.67
C ILE A 110 -10.56 -2.26 4.71
N LEU A 111 -11.52 -1.47 5.22
CA LEU A 111 -12.55 -0.84 4.39
C LEU A 111 -11.92 0.12 3.37
N VAL A 112 -11.01 0.99 3.80
CA VAL A 112 -10.30 1.90 2.90
C VAL A 112 -9.41 1.12 1.93
N GLY A 113 -8.70 0.08 2.40
CA GLY A 113 -7.88 -0.79 1.55
C GLY A 113 -8.69 -1.43 0.43
N VAL A 114 -9.81 -2.08 0.75
CA VAL A 114 -10.68 -2.71 -0.25
C VAL A 114 -11.28 -1.70 -1.21
N VAL A 115 -11.68 -0.51 -0.73
CA VAL A 115 -12.19 0.56 -1.60
C VAL A 115 -11.11 1.02 -2.58
N LEU A 116 -9.88 1.24 -2.12
CA LEU A 116 -8.76 1.63 -2.99
C LEU A 116 -8.43 0.53 -4.02
N ASP A 117 -8.40 -0.74 -3.60
CA ASP A 117 -8.18 -1.87 -4.50
C ASP A 117 -9.28 -1.96 -5.57
N THR A 118 -10.53 -1.77 -5.16
CA THR A 118 -11.68 -1.79 -6.08
C THR A 118 -11.61 -0.64 -7.08
N LEU A 119 -11.23 0.56 -6.63
CA LEU A 119 -11.05 1.73 -7.49
C LEU A 119 -9.93 1.50 -8.51
N GLN A 120 -8.78 1.00 -8.08
CA GLN A 120 -7.65 0.69 -8.98
C GLN A 120 -8.03 -0.36 -10.04
N GLN A 121 -8.78 -1.39 -9.66
CA GLN A 121 -9.27 -2.40 -10.60
C GLN A 121 -10.21 -1.78 -11.65
N ILE A 122 -11.16 -0.95 -11.22
CA ILE A 122 -12.08 -0.23 -12.12
C ILE A 122 -11.30 0.68 -13.06
N GLU A 123 -10.35 1.47 -12.56
CA GLU A 123 -9.52 2.36 -13.38
C GLU A 123 -8.73 1.58 -14.43
N SER A 124 -8.12 0.43 -14.08
CA SER A 124 -7.38 -0.37 -15.06
C SER A 124 -8.28 -0.89 -16.19
N HIS A 125 -9.52 -1.29 -15.88
CA HIS A 125 -10.49 -1.73 -16.89
C HIS A 125 -10.98 -0.57 -17.77
N LEU A 126 -11.17 0.62 -17.19
CA LEU A 126 -11.55 1.81 -17.96
C LEU A 126 -10.44 2.25 -18.91
N LEU A 127 -9.17 2.22 -18.48
CA LEU A 127 -8.03 2.53 -19.34
C LEU A 127 -7.99 1.61 -20.57
N MET A 128 -8.13 0.29 -20.38
CA MET A 128 -8.17 -0.67 -21.49
C MET A 128 -9.32 -0.39 -22.48
N ARG A 129 -10.49 0.04 -21.98
CA ARG A 129 -11.64 0.39 -22.83
C ARG A 129 -11.38 1.63 -23.68
N HIS A 130 -10.67 2.63 -23.16
CA HIS A 130 -10.30 3.82 -23.91
C HIS A 130 -9.21 3.54 -24.97
N TYR A 131 -8.37 2.52 -24.77
CA TYR A 131 -7.43 2.03 -25.79
C TYR A 131 -8.13 1.42 -27.02
N ASP A 132 -9.20 0.62 -26.82
CA ASP A 132 -9.95 0.00 -27.92
C ASP A 132 -10.63 1.03 -28.84
N GLY A 133 -11.11 2.14 -28.29
CA GLY A 133 -11.77 3.22 -29.05
C GLY A 133 -10.82 3.96 -30.01
N LEU A 134 -9.55 4.12 -29.61
CA LEU A 134 -8.53 4.79 -30.42
C LEU A 134 -7.96 3.85 -31.50
N MET A 135 -7.82 2.55 -31.23
CA MET A 135 -7.29 1.60 -32.22
C MET A 135 -8.31 1.20 -33.31
N LYS A 136 -9.63 1.29 -33.03
CA LYS A 136 -10.67 0.89 -33.99
C LYS A 136 -10.97 1.95 -35.07
N THR A 137 -10.62 3.21 -34.84
CA THR A 137 -10.96 4.34 -35.74
C THR A 137 -9.97 4.52 -36.91
N GLY A 138 -8.88 3.75 -36.96
CA GLY A 138 -7.76 4.01 -37.88
C GLY A 138 -7.57 3.09 -39.09
N ARG A 139 -8.38 2.05 -39.32
CA ARG A 139 -8.21 1.19 -40.52
C ARG A 139 -8.91 1.80 -41.74
N MET A 140 -8.32 2.86 -42.29
CA MET A 140 -8.56 3.27 -43.67
C MET A 140 -8.10 2.13 -44.59
N LYS A 141 -9.06 1.36 -45.08
CA LYS A 141 -8.89 0.31 -46.10
C LYS A 141 -8.43 0.99 -47.39
N GLY A 142 -7.11 1.02 -47.62
CA GLY A 142 -6.53 1.43 -48.89
C GLY A 142 -7.11 0.58 -50.02
N ARG A 143 -7.78 1.23 -50.98
CA ARG A 143 -8.19 0.59 -52.23
C ARG A 143 -6.92 0.10 -52.92
N SER A 144 -6.77 -1.22 -53.04
CA SER A 144 -5.85 -1.82 -53.99
C SER A 144 -6.30 -1.34 -55.37
N GLY A 145 -5.53 -0.41 -55.94
CA GLY A 145 -5.63 -0.05 -57.35
C GLY A 145 -5.22 -1.25 -58.18
N VAL A 146 -5.99 -1.45 -59.25
CA VAL A 146 -5.83 -2.40 -60.35
C VAL A 146 -4.40 -2.37 -60.91
#